data_AF-A0A2R6I2U0-F1
#
_entry.id   AF-A0A2R6I2U0-F1
#
_cell.length_a   1.000
_cell.length_b   1.000
_cell.length_c   1.000
_cell.angle_alpha   90.00
_cell.angle_beta   90.00
_cell.angle_gamma   90.00
#
_symmetry.space_group_name_H-M   'P 1'
#
loop_
_entity.id
_entity.type
_entity.pdbx_description
1 polymer ?
#
loop_
_entity_poly.entity_id
_entity_poly.type
_entity_poly.pdbx_seq_one_letter_code
_entity_poly.pdbx_strand_id
1 'polypeptide(L)'
;ARALMDGTVYRHHVSRIAGAMLERACERLLAGDTSVDRFRRMADHDLLVALCEEVPDLGERIERRNLYKRAVWAGLDRVPEAVAGMDREDERAAAREIADAAGVDRESVVVDIPPRPALKESRSRVVVDDVVQRLEQASELVGALRQARRAGWRLGVYCPESDVDAVGAAAEDVLGLP
;
A
#
# COMPACT_ATOMS: atom_id res chain seq x y z
N ALA A 1 -18.75 13.14 -2.13
CA ALA A 1 -17.70 13.54 -1.17
C ALA A 1 -16.68 12.43 -0.88
N ARG A 2 -17.05 11.28 -0.29
CA ARG A 2 -16.10 10.22 0.15
C ARG A 2 -15.13 9.73 -0.94
N ALA A 3 -15.61 9.51 -2.17
CA ALA A 3 -14.75 9.07 -3.29
C ALA A 3 -13.67 10.08 -3.68
N LEU A 4 -13.91 11.39 -3.49
CA LEU A 4 -12.95 12.44 -3.80
C LEU A 4 -11.87 12.54 -2.71
N MET A 5 -12.25 12.44 -1.43
CA MET A 5 -11.29 12.47 -0.32
C MET A 5 -10.36 11.25 -0.28
N ASP A 6 -10.88 10.07 -0.69
CA ASP A 6 -10.12 8.83 -0.75
C ASP A 6 -8.86 8.98 -1.62
N GLY A 7 -9.01 9.51 -2.84
CA GLY A 7 -7.90 9.69 -3.76
C GLY A 7 -6.90 10.79 -3.37
N THR A 8 -7.39 11.92 -2.87
CA THR A 8 -6.55 13.11 -2.62
C THR A 8 -5.81 13.09 -1.29
N VAL A 9 -6.37 12.45 -0.27
CA VAL A 9 -5.81 12.45 1.09
C VAL A 9 -5.26 11.08 1.46
N TYR A 10 -6.11 10.06 1.43
CA TYR A 10 -5.78 8.74 1.98
C TYR A 10 -4.92 7.89 1.04
N ARG A 11 -5.12 8.03 -0.27
CA ARG A 11 -4.40 7.25 -1.30
C ARG A 11 -3.34 8.06 -2.03
N HIS A 12 -2.98 9.22 -1.48
CA HIS A 12 -1.86 10.01 -1.99
C HIS A 12 -0.56 9.21 -1.84
N HIS A 13 0.22 9.13 -2.91
CA HIS A 13 1.42 8.28 -2.98
C HIS A 13 2.41 8.53 -1.83
N VAL A 14 2.64 9.78 -1.43
CA VAL A 14 3.53 10.09 -0.29
C VAL A 14 3.01 9.51 1.02
N SER A 15 1.70 9.64 1.29
CA SER A 15 1.07 9.10 2.50
C SER A 15 1.15 7.57 2.51
N ARG A 16 1.00 6.94 1.34
CA ARG A 16 1.12 5.49 1.18
C ARG A 16 2.54 5.00 1.42
N ILE A 17 3.55 5.68 0.87
CA ILE A 17 4.95 5.34 1.11
C ILE A 17 5.28 5.47 2.60
N ALA A 18 4.91 6.58 3.24
CA ALA A 18 5.15 6.78 4.67
C ALA A 18 4.44 5.72 5.52
N GLY A 19 3.18 5.41 5.20
CA GLY A 19 2.40 4.37 5.89
C GLY A 19 3.00 2.98 5.72
N ALA A 20 3.43 2.61 4.51
CA ALA A 20 4.05 1.32 4.23
C ALA A 20 5.42 1.18 4.91
N MET A 21 6.23 2.24 4.93
CA MET A 21 7.49 2.26 5.69
C MET A 21 7.24 2.13 7.19
N LEU A 22 6.24 2.84 7.75
CA LEU A 22 5.89 2.74 9.16
C LEU A 22 5.36 1.35 9.52
N GLU A 23 4.50 0.76 8.68
CA GLU A 23 4.00 -0.61 8.87
C GLU A 23 5.17 -1.60 8.91
N ARG A 24 6.11 -1.50 7.95
CA ARG A 24 7.30 -2.35 7.91
C ARG A 24 8.20 -2.16 9.14
N ALA A 25 8.38 -0.92 9.59
CA ALA A 25 9.17 -0.61 10.78
C ALA A 25 8.53 -1.21 12.05
N CYS A 26 7.20 -1.10 12.18
CA CYS A 26 6.44 -1.70 13.28
C CYS A 26 6.49 -3.24 13.26
N GLU A 27 6.38 -3.87 12.09
CA GLU A 27 6.55 -5.32 11.96
C GLU A 27 7.91 -5.78 12.47
N ARG A 28 8.98 -5.07 12.09
CA ARG A 28 10.35 -5.38 12.54
C ARG A 28 10.53 -5.17 14.03
N LEU A 29 9.96 -4.08 14.57
CA LEU A 29 9.97 -3.83 16.01
C LEU A 29 9.29 -4.97 16.79
N LEU A 30 8.15 -5.47 16.29
CA LEU A 30 7.40 -6.59 16.87
C LEU A 30 8.06 -7.96 16.67
N ALA A 31 8.92 -8.10 15.66
CA ALA A 31 9.72 -9.31 15.45
C ALA A 31 10.96 -9.37 16.38
N GLY A 32 11.36 -8.23 16.95
CA GLY A 32 12.39 -8.13 17.98
C GLY A 32 11.86 -8.37 19.39
N ASP A 33 12.48 -7.73 20.38
CA ASP A 33 12.19 -7.95 21.80
C ASP A 33 10.96 -7.18 22.32
N THR A 34 10.32 -6.35 21.49
CA THR A 34 9.15 -5.58 21.89
C THR A 34 7.90 -6.47 21.91
N SER A 35 7.34 -6.70 23.11
CA SER A 35 6.09 -7.43 23.25
C SER A 35 4.89 -6.67 22.67
N VAL A 36 3.88 -7.43 22.21
CA VAL A 36 2.63 -6.87 21.70
C VAL A 36 1.92 -5.98 22.74
N ASP A 37 1.96 -6.36 24.02
CA ASP A 37 1.36 -5.57 25.10
C ASP A 37 2.04 -4.21 25.30
N ARG A 38 3.38 -4.17 25.16
CA ARG A 38 4.14 -2.92 25.22
C ARG A 38 3.83 -2.07 24.00
N PHE A 39 3.90 -2.65 22.80
CA PHE A 39 3.61 -1.98 21.54
C PHE A 39 2.23 -1.31 21.54
N ARG A 40 1.18 -2.02 22.00
CA ARG A 40 -0.20 -1.50 22.06
C ARG A 40 -0.36 -0.28 22.98
N ARG A 41 0.57 -0.04 23.91
CA ARG A 41 0.52 1.08 24.86
C ARG A 41 1.37 2.28 24.42
N MET A 42 2.17 2.16 23.37
CA MET A 42 2.98 3.25 22.85
C MET A 42 2.10 4.33 22.25
N ALA A 43 2.30 5.58 22.67
CA ALA A 43 1.83 6.73 21.90
C ALA A 43 2.78 6.99 20.71
N ASP A 44 2.38 7.84 19.77
CA ASP A 44 3.16 8.11 18.54
C ASP A 44 4.63 8.49 18.83
N HIS A 45 4.87 9.30 19.86
CA HIS A 45 6.22 9.71 20.24
C HIS A 45 7.05 8.55 20.82
N ASP A 46 6.44 7.69 21.66
CA ASP A 46 7.10 6.50 22.20
C ASP A 46 7.44 5.52 21.08
N LEU A 47 6.53 5.36 20.12
CA LEU A 47 6.74 4.53 18.95
C LEU A 47 7.91 5.06 18.11
N LEU A 48 7.95 6.37 17.82
CA LEU A 48 9.05 6.96 17.05
C LEU A 48 10.40 6.77 17.74
N VAL A 49 10.49 6.98 19.06
CA VAL A 49 11.72 6.71 19.82
C VAL A 49 12.13 5.25 19.70
N ALA A 50 11.21 4.31 19.95
CA ALA A 50 11.48 2.89 19.85
C ALA A 50 11.94 2.46 18.44
N LEU A 51 11.34 3.03 17.38
CA LEU A 51 11.75 2.78 16.00
C LEU A 51 13.16 3.30 15.72
N CYS A 52 13.52 4.49 16.20
CA CYS A 52 14.88 5.02 16.04
C CYS A 52 15.93 4.21 16.80
N GLU A 53 15.58 3.62 17.95
CA GLU A 53 16.50 2.81 18.77
C GLU A 53 16.66 1.38 18.24
N GLU A 54 15.56 0.71 17.90
CA GLU A 54 15.54 -0.74 17.62
C GLU A 54 15.47 -1.07 16.11
N VAL A 55 15.00 -0.12 15.29
CA VAL A 55 14.87 -0.27 13.82
C VAL A 55 15.45 0.97 13.12
N PRO A 56 16.70 1.37 13.43
CA PRO A 56 17.23 2.70 13.12
C PRO A 56 17.20 3.05 11.63
N ASP A 57 17.37 2.06 10.75
CA ASP A 57 17.39 2.24 9.30
C ASP A 57 16.06 2.74 8.72
N LEU A 58 14.92 2.36 9.32
CA LEU A 58 13.59 2.89 8.98
C LEU A 58 13.17 4.01 9.92
N GLY A 59 13.48 3.92 11.22
CA GLY A 59 13.12 4.92 12.23
C GLY A 59 13.65 6.31 11.90
N GLU A 60 14.95 6.43 11.63
CA GLU A 60 15.57 7.72 11.28
C GLU A 60 15.02 8.29 9.97
N ARG A 61 14.73 7.42 9.00
CA ARG A 61 14.14 7.83 7.73
C ARG A 61 12.74 8.39 7.92
N ILE A 62 11.91 7.76 8.75
CA ILE A 62 10.56 8.23 9.06
C ILE A 62 10.64 9.56 9.82
N GLU A 63 11.46 9.64 10.87
CA GLU A 63 11.65 10.86 11.68
C GLU A 63 12.08 12.05 10.82
N ARG A 64 13.08 11.86 9.94
CA ARG A 64 13.61 12.92 9.06
C ARG A 64 12.84 13.09 7.77
N ARG A 65 11.74 12.35 7.59
CA ARG A 65 10.94 12.31 6.36
C ARG A 65 11.76 11.99 5.10
N ASN A 66 12.82 11.19 5.26
CA ASN A 66 13.61 10.61 4.18
C ASN A 66 12.94 9.33 3.66
N LEU A 67 11.78 9.52 3.02
CA LEU A 67 10.95 8.43 2.54
C LEU A 67 11.57 7.71 1.34
N TYR A 68 11.25 6.44 1.19
CA TYR A 68 11.56 5.64 0.01
C TYR A 68 10.97 6.27 -1.26
N LYS A 69 11.55 5.90 -2.41
CA LYS A 69 11.11 6.29 -3.73
C LYS A 69 10.34 5.16 -4.37
N ARG A 70 9.56 5.49 -5.41
CA ARG A 70 8.76 4.52 -6.15
C ARG A 70 9.63 3.86 -7.21
N ALA A 71 9.89 2.57 -7.03
CA ALA A 71 10.44 1.71 -8.08
C ALA A 71 9.32 1.30 -9.06
N VAL A 72 8.14 0.95 -8.54
CA VAL A 72 6.96 0.62 -9.35
C VAL A 72 5.74 1.41 -8.86
N TRP A 73 4.90 1.83 -9.81
CA TRP A 73 3.61 2.48 -9.54
C TRP A 73 2.55 2.07 -10.57
N ALA A 74 2.12 0.82 -10.50
CA ALA A 74 1.30 0.18 -11.52
C ALA A 74 -0.21 0.34 -11.27
N GLY A 75 -0.97 0.65 -12.32
CA GLY A 75 -2.43 0.68 -12.30
C GLY A 75 -3.04 -0.73 -12.29
N LEU A 76 -4.29 -0.85 -11.84
CA LEU A 76 -4.99 -2.15 -11.76
C LEU A 76 -5.11 -2.86 -13.12
N ASP A 77 -5.10 -2.11 -14.21
CA ASP A 77 -5.11 -2.58 -15.60
C ASP A 77 -3.82 -3.31 -16.02
N ARG A 78 -2.72 -3.08 -15.31
CA ARG A 78 -1.40 -3.66 -15.60
C ARG A 78 -0.97 -4.73 -14.61
N VAL A 79 -1.70 -4.90 -13.51
CA VAL A 79 -1.34 -5.84 -12.45
C VAL A 79 -2.10 -7.15 -12.65
N PRO A 80 -1.41 -8.31 -12.72
CA PRO A 80 -2.05 -9.61 -12.82
C PRO A 80 -3.07 -9.86 -11.70
N GLU A 81 -4.11 -10.65 -11.98
CA GLU A 81 -5.17 -10.89 -10.99
C GLU A 81 -4.66 -11.57 -9.72
N ALA A 82 -3.72 -12.52 -9.86
CA ALA A 82 -3.07 -13.18 -8.73
C ALA A 82 -2.33 -12.18 -7.83
N VAL A 83 -1.58 -11.24 -8.42
CA VAL A 83 -0.84 -10.21 -7.68
C VAL A 83 -1.79 -9.24 -6.97
N ALA A 84 -2.84 -8.79 -7.64
CA ALA A 84 -3.82 -7.89 -7.03
C ALA A 84 -4.68 -8.54 -5.92
N GLY A 85 -4.54 -9.85 -5.70
CA GLY A 85 -5.20 -10.62 -4.65
C GLY A 85 -4.27 -11.06 -3.51
N MET A 86 -2.98 -10.74 -3.58
CA MET A 86 -1.98 -11.06 -2.57
C MET A 86 -2.33 -10.47 -1.21
N ASP A 87 -2.02 -11.23 -0.15
CA ASP A 87 -2.14 -10.76 1.23
C ASP A 87 -0.81 -10.20 1.77
N ARG A 88 -0.77 -9.90 3.07
CA ARG A 88 0.41 -9.32 3.72
C ARG A 88 1.61 -10.26 3.76
N GLU A 89 1.38 -11.57 3.83
CA GLU A 89 2.46 -12.55 3.79
C GLU A 89 3.05 -12.64 2.39
N ASP A 90 2.19 -12.66 1.37
CA ASP A 90 2.60 -12.60 -0.03
C ASP A 90 3.37 -11.31 -0.35
N GLU A 91 2.91 -10.14 0.12
CA GLU A 91 3.62 -8.85 -0.03
C GLU A 91 5.05 -8.93 0.51
N ARG A 92 5.24 -9.52 1.69
CA ARG A 92 6.57 -9.68 2.30
C ARG A 92 7.44 -10.69 1.56
N ALA A 93 6.85 -11.77 1.08
CA ALA A 93 7.57 -12.76 0.28
C ALA A 93 8.06 -12.15 -1.04
N ALA A 94 7.18 -11.44 -1.76
CA ALA A 94 7.52 -10.72 -2.98
C ALA A 94 8.59 -9.65 -2.74
N ALA A 95 8.48 -8.86 -1.66
CA ALA A 95 9.49 -7.86 -1.33
C ALA A 95 10.90 -8.47 -1.16
N ARG A 96 11.00 -9.62 -0.49
CA ARG A 96 12.27 -10.35 -0.32
C ARG A 96 12.79 -10.89 -1.64
N GLU A 97 11.92 -11.47 -2.46
CA GLU A 97 12.30 -11.99 -3.78
C GLU A 97 12.81 -10.88 -4.70
N ILE A 98 12.15 -9.73 -4.71
CA ILE A 98 12.58 -8.54 -5.47
C ILE A 98 13.94 -8.04 -4.96
N ALA A 99 14.12 -7.95 -3.64
CA ALA A 99 15.39 -7.51 -3.07
C ALA A 99 16.54 -8.47 -3.42
N ASP A 100 16.29 -9.78 -3.30
CA ASP A 100 17.24 -10.84 -3.63
C ASP A 100 17.60 -10.77 -5.14
N ALA A 101 16.63 -10.56 -6.03
CA ALA A 101 16.85 -10.42 -7.48
C ALA A 101 17.57 -9.11 -7.87
N ALA A 102 17.29 -8.01 -7.17
CA ALA A 102 17.95 -6.72 -7.40
C ALA A 102 19.35 -6.62 -6.76
N GLY A 103 19.74 -7.59 -5.91
CA GLY A 103 21.02 -7.58 -5.22
C GLY A 103 21.13 -6.50 -4.14
N VAL A 104 20.00 -6.12 -3.53
CA VAL A 104 19.92 -5.11 -2.47
C VAL A 104 19.62 -5.75 -1.11
N ASP A 105 19.66 -4.97 -0.04
CA ASP A 105 19.28 -5.45 1.28
C ASP A 105 17.82 -5.94 1.30
N ARG A 106 17.59 -7.13 1.87
CA ARG A 106 16.27 -7.79 1.90
C ARG A 106 15.19 -7.00 2.63
N GLU A 107 15.61 -6.08 3.50
CA GLU A 107 14.73 -5.22 4.29
C GLU A 107 14.52 -3.85 3.63
N SER A 108 15.22 -3.52 2.52
CA SER A 108 15.14 -2.21 1.87
C SER A 108 14.00 -2.08 0.85
N VAL A 109 13.31 -3.17 0.51
CA VAL A 109 12.18 -3.18 -0.43
C VAL A 109 10.86 -3.33 0.33
N VAL A 110 9.88 -2.51 -0.04
CA VAL A 110 8.51 -2.60 0.47
C VAL A 110 7.55 -2.74 -0.71
N VAL A 111 6.67 -3.74 -0.63
CA VAL A 111 5.57 -3.96 -1.57
C VAL A 111 4.26 -3.58 -0.89
N ASP A 112 3.45 -2.75 -1.55
CA ASP A 112 2.18 -2.21 -1.04
C ASP A 112 1.06 -2.46 -2.06
N ILE A 113 0.23 -3.46 -1.77
CA ILE A 113 -0.88 -3.93 -2.60
C ILE A 113 -2.19 -3.61 -1.85
N PRO A 114 -2.82 -2.45 -2.15
CA PRO A 114 -4.02 -2.07 -1.43
C PRO A 114 -5.17 -2.98 -1.84
N PRO A 115 -6.13 -3.26 -0.95
CA PRO A 115 -7.27 -4.10 -1.28
C PRO A 115 -8.00 -3.56 -2.51
N ARG A 116 -8.50 -4.47 -3.35
CA ARG A 116 -9.22 -4.09 -4.56
C ARG A 116 -10.37 -3.13 -4.22
N PRO A 117 -10.62 -2.10 -5.05
CA PRO A 117 -11.67 -1.13 -4.74
C PRO A 117 -13.03 -1.83 -4.79
N ALA A 118 -13.63 -2.04 -3.63
CA ALA A 118 -15.01 -2.47 -3.50
C ALA A 118 -15.90 -1.23 -3.28
N LEU A 119 -17.01 -1.12 -4.00
CA LEU A 119 -18.07 -0.20 -3.60
C LEU A 119 -19.08 -0.96 -2.76
N LYS A 120 -19.03 -0.76 -1.44
CA LYS A 120 -20.09 -1.24 -0.54
C LYS A 120 -21.42 -0.54 -0.86
N GLU A 121 -21.38 0.74 -1.23
CA GLU A 121 -22.54 1.60 -1.50
C GLU A 121 -23.33 1.21 -2.77
N SER A 122 -22.69 0.55 -3.73
CA SER A 122 -23.38 0.08 -4.95
C SER A 122 -24.24 -1.17 -4.74
N ARG A 123 -24.14 -1.82 -3.58
CA ARG A 123 -25.09 -2.85 -3.16
C ARG A 123 -26.35 -2.25 -2.54
N SER A 124 -26.39 -0.93 -2.30
CA SER A 124 -27.59 -0.24 -1.83
C SER A 124 -28.67 -0.30 -2.90
N ARG A 125 -29.88 -0.65 -2.47
CA ARG A 125 -31.06 -0.67 -3.32
C ARG A 125 -31.79 0.65 -3.17
N VAL A 126 -32.28 1.18 -4.29
CA VAL A 126 -33.09 2.39 -4.35
C VAL A 126 -34.39 2.07 -5.07
N VAL A 127 -35.45 2.80 -4.73
CA VAL A 127 -36.73 2.74 -5.44
C VAL A 127 -36.74 3.88 -6.44
N VAL A 128 -36.96 3.55 -7.72
CA VAL A 128 -37.19 4.51 -8.80
C VAL A 128 -38.45 4.05 -9.49
N ASP A 129 -39.45 4.92 -9.59
CA ASP A 129 -40.76 4.62 -10.18
C ASP A 129 -41.38 3.30 -9.64
N ASP A 130 -41.39 3.14 -8.31
CA ASP A 130 -41.86 1.95 -7.57
C ASP A 130 -41.11 0.62 -7.86
N VAL A 131 -40.02 0.67 -8.62
CA VAL A 131 -39.15 -0.50 -8.87
C VAL A 131 -37.91 -0.44 -7.99
N VAL A 132 -37.70 -1.48 -7.20
CA VAL A 132 -36.47 -1.67 -6.42
C VAL A 132 -35.34 -2.10 -7.38
N GLN A 133 -34.36 -1.23 -7.56
CA GLN A 133 -33.17 -1.53 -8.36
C GLN A 133 -31.90 -1.20 -7.59
N ARG A 134 -30.75 -1.72 -8.04
CA ARG A 134 -29.47 -1.35 -7.45
C ARG A 134 -29.11 0.06 -7.85
N LEU A 135 -28.52 0.81 -6.91
CA LEU A 135 -28.09 2.19 -7.16
C LEU A 135 -27.13 2.31 -8.36
N GLU A 136 -26.33 1.27 -8.62
CA GLU A 136 -25.43 1.19 -9.78
C GLU A 136 -26.16 1.13 -11.14
N GLN A 137 -27.37 0.58 -11.18
CA GLN A 137 -28.21 0.47 -12.38
C GLN A 137 -29.07 1.71 -12.57
N ALA A 138 -29.42 2.38 -11.47
CA ALA A 138 -30.21 3.60 -11.46
C ALA A 138 -29.40 4.88 -11.71
N SER A 139 -28.06 4.84 -11.63
CA SER A 139 -27.22 6.05 -11.64
C SER A 139 -25.90 5.87 -12.38
N GLU A 140 -25.77 6.54 -13.52
CA GLU A 140 -24.53 6.64 -14.31
C GLU A 140 -23.37 7.24 -13.48
N LEU A 141 -23.67 8.19 -12.60
CA LEU A 141 -22.69 8.81 -11.70
C LEU A 141 -22.02 7.78 -10.80
N VAL A 142 -22.78 6.80 -10.28
CA VAL A 142 -22.21 5.75 -9.43
C VAL A 142 -21.28 4.86 -10.24
N GLY A 143 -21.63 4.53 -11.48
CA GLY A 143 -20.74 3.84 -12.42
C GLY A 143 -19.43 4.60 -12.66
N ALA A 144 -19.51 5.89 -12.98
CA ALA A 144 -18.35 6.76 -13.19
C ALA A 144 -17.44 6.84 -11.95
N LEU A 145 -18.02 6.96 -10.74
CA LEU A 145 -17.27 6.97 -9.49
C LEU A 145 -16.51 5.66 -9.25
N ARG A 146 -17.06 4.51 -9.68
CA ARG A 146 -16.33 3.23 -9.60
C ARG A 146 -15.13 3.21 -10.51
N GLN A 147 -15.33 3.64 -11.75
CA GLN A 147 -14.29 3.66 -12.75
C GLN A 147 -13.16 4.58 -12.30
N ALA A 148 -13.48 5.75 -11.74
CA ALA A 148 -12.51 6.65 -11.12
C ALA A 148 -11.72 5.99 -9.97
N ARG A 149 -12.39 5.26 -9.05
CA ARG A 149 -11.70 4.53 -7.96
C ARG A 149 -10.77 3.43 -8.46
N ARG A 150 -11.18 2.70 -9.51
CA ARG A 150 -10.34 1.68 -10.16
C ARG A 150 -9.16 2.32 -10.88
N ALA A 151 -9.40 3.39 -11.62
CA ALA A 151 -8.37 4.16 -12.31
C ALA A 151 -7.37 4.83 -11.36
N GLY A 152 -7.76 5.09 -10.11
CA GLY A 152 -6.88 5.59 -9.05
C GLY A 152 -6.19 4.52 -8.21
N TRP A 153 -6.53 3.23 -8.37
CA TRP A 153 -5.87 2.15 -7.64
C TRP A 153 -4.45 1.95 -8.15
N ARG A 154 -3.49 1.76 -7.25
CA ARG A 154 -2.08 1.59 -7.59
C ARG A 154 -1.43 0.50 -6.73
N LEU A 155 -0.69 -0.41 -7.34
CA LEU A 155 0.33 -1.22 -6.66
C LEU A 155 1.60 -0.38 -6.54
N GLY A 156 2.25 -0.41 -5.38
CA GLY A 156 3.51 0.29 -5.14
C GLY A 156 4.64 -0.66 -4.77
N VAL A 157 5.81 -0.44 -5.33
CA VAL A 157 7.08 -0.99 -4.83
C VAL A 157 7.98 0.18 -4.49
N TYR A 158 8.52 0.17 -3.26
CA TYR A 158 9.29 1.28 -2.71
C TYR A 158 10.64 0.83 -2.20
N CYS A 159 11.68 1.64 -2.41
CA CYS A 159 13.05 1.37 -1.98
C CYS A 159 13.84 2.68 -1.78
N PRO A 160 15.08 2.64 -1.25
CA PRO A 160 15.99 3.78 -1.30
C PRO A 160 16.18 4.32 -2.73
N GLU A 161 16.44 5.63 -2.83
CA GLU A 161 16.58 6.33 -4.11
C GLU A 161 17.69 5.77 -4.99
N SER A 162 18.78 5.30 -4.39
CA SER A 162 19.92 4.68 -5.11
C SER A 162 19.56 3.39 -5.83
N ASP A 163 18.49 2.72 -5.40
CA ASP A 163 18.19 1.34 -5.78
C ASP A 163 16.99 1.25 -6.74
N VAL A 164 16.37 2.40 -7.06
CA VAL A 164 15.10 2.49 -7.81
C VAL A 164 15.15 1.74 -9.13
N ASP A 165 16.23 1.88 -9.90
CA ASP A 165 16.32 1.27 -11.23
C ASP A 165 16.46 -0.26 -11.12
N ALA A 166 17.30 -0.75 -10.21
CA ALA A 166 17.53 -2.18 -10.02
C ALA A 166 16.28 -2.87 -9.44
N VAL A 167 15.66 -2.26 -8.42
CA VAL A 167 14.42 -2.76 -7.81
C VAL A 167 13.26 -2.69 -8.77
N GLY A 168 13.19 -1.66 -9.63
CA GLY A 168 12.14 -1.51 -10.64
C GLY A 168 12.13 -2.66 -11.63
N ALA A 169 13.29 -2.96 -12.23
CA ALA A 169 13.43 -4.08 -13.17
C ALA A 169 13.11 -5.43 -12.50
N ALA A 170 13.67 -5.68 -11.31
CA ALA A 170 13.40 -6.91 -10.57
C ALA A 170 11.92 -7.06 -10.19
N ALA A 171 11.25 -5.96 -9.82
CA ALA A 171 9.84 -5.97 -9.48
C ALA A 171 8.93 -6.24 -10.69
N GLU A 172 9.28 -5.73 -11.87
CA GLU A 172 8.55 -6.02 -13.11
C GLU A 172 8.60 -7.53 -13.42
N ASP A 173 9.78 -8.13 -13.31
CA ASP A 173 9.97 -9.57 -13.55
C ASP A 173 9.25 -10.43 -12.50
N VAL A 174 9.48 -10.18 -11.20
CA VAL A 174 8.92 -10.98 -10.10
C VAL A 174 7.40 -10.89 -10.04
N LEU A 175 6.83 -9.70 -10.24
CA LEU A 175 5.39 -9.48 -10.19
C LEU A 175 4.68 -9.69 -11.54
N GLY A 176 5.43 -10.00 -12.61
CA GLY A 176 4.89 -10.18 -13.95
C GLY A 176 4.17 -8.92 -14.47
N LEU A 177 4.77 -7.76 -14.26
CA LEU A 177 4.26 -6.48 -14.74
C LEU A 177 4.77 -6.20 -16.17
N PRO A 178 3.99 -5.48 -17.00
CA PRO A 178 4.36 -5.17 -18.38
C PRO A 178 5.32 -3.99 -18.52
#